data_AF-A0A949IWT8-F1
#
_entry.id   AF-A0A949IWT8-F1
#
_cell.length_a   1.000
_cell.length_b   1.000
_cell.length_c   1.000
_cell.angle_alpha   90.00
_cell.angle_beta   90.00
_cell.angle_gamma   90.00
#
_symmetry.space_group_name_H-M   'P 1'
#
loop_
_entity.id
_entity.type
_entity.pdbx_description
1 polymer ?
#
loop_
_entity_poly.entity_id
_entity_poly.type
_entity_poly.pdbx_seq_one_letter_code
_entity_poly.pdbx_strand_id
1 'polypeptide(L)'
;MALKQKKNRQTALKLGRKDSRLAIAARDRAQVMVELALSMPFLMLLFIAILFFGRYFLITQTLLYAAQEGAKMASRTPNLNDPDVRTMIKGFTSGGQQSNSSLISAALGSANLLSNGTSGNLPEGAKIEILPWESDGSSADLLVPAGTVQVRIDYPFGLLANPFKSNAIAAQSVGVAMTADGSGRPVQFHNFMISQRATAAWEIYQNPN
;
A
#
# COMPACT_ATOMS: atom_id res chain seq x y z
N MET A 1 2.89 4.27 84.88
CA MET A 1 3.93 4.36 83.82
C MET A 1 3.70 3.41 82.63
N ALA A 2 3.22 2.18 82.82
CA ALA A 2 3.06 1.19 81.73
C ALA A 2 2.10 1.57 80.58
N LEU A 3 1.07 2.37 80.83
CA LEU A 3 0.09 2.80 79.82
C LEU A 3 0.66 3.73 78.74
N LYS A 4 1.64 4.57 79.10
CA LYS A 4 2.30 5.51 78.16
C LYS A 4 3.19 4.75 77.17
N GLN A 5 3.78 3.64 77.61
CA GLN A 5 4.65 2.79 76.80
C GLN A 5 3.87 1.97 75.76
N LYS A 6 2.66 1.50 76.10
CA LYS A 6 1.77 0.79 75.14
C LYS A 6 1.28 1.72 74.03
N LYS A 7 0.95 2.98 74.34
CA LYS A 7 0.45 3.95 73.35
C LYS A 7 1.50 4.27 72.28
N ASN A 8 2.76 4.45 72.68
CA ASN A 8 3.86 4.74 71.75
C ASN A 8 4.22 3.55 70.83
N ARG A 9 4.07 2.30 71.31
CA ARG A 9 4.26 1.11 70.47
C ARG A 9 3.19 0.99 69.38
N GLN A 10 1.93 1.33 69.70
CA GLN A 10 0.84 1.26 68.73
C GLN A 10 0.93 2.32 67.63
N THR A 11 1.45 3.51 67.92
CA THR A 11 1.70 4.55 66.90
C THR A 11 2.87 4.18 65.99
N ALA A 12 3.96 3.62 66.52
CA ALA A 12 5.10 3.18 65.71
C ALA A 12 4.72 2.02 64.75
N LEU A 13 3.93 1.05 65.21
CA LEU A 13 3.40 -0.03 64.37
C LEU A 13 2.44 0.47 63.28
N LYS A 14 1.63 1.49 63.56
CA LYS A 14 0.75 2.10 62.55
C LYS A 14 1.50 2.91 61.50
N LEU A 15 2.62 3.55 61.87
CA LEU A 15 3.45 4.33 60.95
C LEU A 15 4.20 3.42 59.97
N GLY A 16 4.91 2.40 60.47
CA GLY A 16 5.64 1.45 59.60
C GLY A 16 4.73 0.66 58.65
N ARG A 17 3.46 0.44 59.02
CA ARG A 17 2.46 -0.22 58.17
C ARG A 17 1.93 0.68 57.03
N LYS A 18 1.97 2.01 57.19
CA LYS A 18 1.61 2.96 56.12
C LYS A 18 2.73 3.06 55.08
N ASP A 19 3.98 3.15 55.53
CA ASP A 19 5.14 3.28 54.63
C ASP A 19 5.33 2.01 53.80
N SER A 20 5.13 0.84 54.40
CA SER A 20 5.15 -0.44 53.69
C SER A 20 4.07 -0.55 52.60
N ARG A 21 2.88 0.01 52.85
CA ARG A 21 1.78 0.02 51.87
C ARG A 21 2.05 0.96 50.69
N LEU A 22 2.69 2.10 50.95
CA LEU A 22 3.09 3.05 49.89
C LEU A 22 4.19 2.44 49.01
N ALA A 23 5.15 1.74 49.59
CA ALA A 23 6.21 1.06 48.85
C ALA A 23 5.68 -0.09 47.96
N ILE A 24 4.71 -0.86 48.44
CA ILE A 24 4.04 -1.91 47.65
C ILE A 24 3.26 -1.29 46.49
N ALA A 25 2.44 -0.25 46.77
CA ALA A 25 1.67 0.42 45.72
C ALA A 25 2.56 1.10 44.65
N ALA A 26 3.75 1.58 45.01
CA ALA A 26 4.72 2.11 44.05
C ALA A 26 5.36 1.01 43.19
N ARG A 27 5.64 -0.16 43.76
CA ARG A 27 6.14 -1.34 43.03
C ARG A 27 5.12 -1.85 42.01
N ASP A 28 3.85 -1.95 42.40
CA ASP A 28 2.78 -2.39 41.51
C ASP A 28 2.65 -1.46 40.29
N ARG A 29 2.77 -0.14 40.50
CA ARG A 29 2.76 0.84 39.40
C ARG A 29 3.96 0.72 38.47
N ALA A 30 5.16 0.53 39.02
CA ALA A 30 6.37 0.37 38.23
C ALA A 30 6.32 -0.92 37.39
N GLN A 31 5.80 -2.01 37.95
CA GLN A 31 5.60 -3.27 37.22
C GLN A 31 4.62 -3.10 36.06
N VAL A 32 3.47 -2.46 36.30
CA VAL A 32 2.47 -2.18 35.24
C VAL A 32 3.06 -1.31 34.12
N MET A 33 3.91 -0.32 34.46
CA MET A 33 4.58 0.50 33.45
C MET A 33 5.54 -0.33 32.59
N VAL A 34 6.25 -1.30 33.17
CA VAL A 34 7.17 -2.18 32.43
C VAL A 34 6.39 -3.17 31.56
N GLU A 35 5.31 -3.76 32.07
CA GLU A 35 4.45 -4.66 31.29
C GLU A 35 3.80 -3.94 30.09
N LEU A 36 3.38 -2.68 30.27
CA LEU A 36 2.90 -1.84 29.17
C LEU A 36 4.03 -1.50 28.19
N ALA A 37 5.22 -1.14 28.68
CA ALA A 37 6.35 -0.80 27.82
C ALA A 37 6.79 -1.99 26.94
N LEU A 38 6.68 -3.23 27.45
CA LEU A 38 6.99 -4.42 26.68
C LEU A 38 5.89 -4.80 25.67
N SER A 39 4.63 -4.45 25.93
CA SER A 39 3.51 -4.70 24.98
C SER A 39 3.37 -3.62 23.91
N MET A 40 3.82 -2.38 24.18
CA MET A 40 3.74 -1.25 23.24
C MET A 40 4.37 -1.52 21.86
N PRO A 41 5.59 -2.09 21.73
CA PRO A 41 6.18 -2.38 20.41
C PRO A 41 5.34 -3.34 19.58
N PHE A 42 4.74 -4.35 20.21
CA PHE A 42 3.87 -5.32 19.53
C PHE A 42 2.58 -4.65 19.05
N LEU A 43 2.01 -3.77 19.88
CA LEU A 43 0.81 -3.00 19.57
C LEU A 43 1.07 -2.02 18.41
N MET A 44 2.23 -1.36 18.40
CA MET A 44 2.67 -0.52 17.27
C MET A 44 2.83 -1.31 15.98
N LEU A 45 3.46 -2.49 16.04
CA LEU A 45 3.63 -3.36 14.87
C LEU A 45 2.27 -3.79 14.30
N LEU A 46 1.33 -4.15 15.18
CA LEU A 46 -0.04 -4.49 14.79
C LEU A 46 -0.73 -3.32 14.07
N PHE A 47 -0.63 -2.10 14.60
CA PHE A 47 -1.20 -0.92 13.93
C PHE A 47 -0.60 -0.67 12.56
N ILE A 48 0.73 -0.76 12.45
CA ILE A 48 1.43 -0.60 11.17
C ILE A 48 0.92 -1.65 10.17
N ALA A 49 0.83 -2.91 10.58
CA ALA A 49 0.34 -3.99 9.73
C ALA A 49 -1.10 -3.72 9.23
N ILE A 50 -2.00 -3.28 10.12
CA ILE A 50 -3.39 -2.94 9.77
C ILE A 50 -3.45 -1.80 8.75
N LEU A 51 -2.65 -0.75 8.93
CA LEU A 51 -2.61 0.39 8.00
C LEU A 51 -2.12 -0.01 6.60
N PHE A 52 -1.05 -0.80 6.54
CA PHE A 52 -0.52 -1.30 5.27
C PHE A 52 -1.50 -2.25 4.57
N PHE A 53 -2.13 -3.15 5.33
CA PHE A 53 -3.15 -4.05 4.81
C PHE A 53 -4.38 -3.30 4.28
N GLY A 54 -4.90 -2.33 5.05
CA GLY A 54 -6.05 -1.53 4.62
C GLY A 54 -5.79 -0.76 3.33
N ARG A 55 -4.58 -0.18 3.20
CA ARG A 55 -4.17 0.49 1.96
C ARG A 55 -4.03 -0.47 0.78
N TYR A 56 -3.40 -1.63 0.99
CA TYR A 56 -3.29 -2.65 -0.05
C TYR A 56 -4.66 -3.13 -0.54
N PHE A 57 -5.58 -3.37 0.40
CA PHE A 57 -6.95 -3.77 0.08
C PHE A 57 -7.70 -2.69 -0.71
N LEU A 58 -7.58 -1.43 -0.32
CA LEU A 58 -8.18 -0.30 -1.04
C LEU A 58 -7.68 -0.23 -2.50
N ILE A 59 -6.35 -0.32 -2.71
CA ILE A 59 -5.76 -0.31 -4.05
C ILE A 59 -6.30 -1.47 -4.88
N THR A 60 -6.31 -2.68 -4.31
CA THR A 60 -6.82 -3.88 -4.98
C THR A 60 -8.25 -3.71 -5.48
N GLN A 61 -9.13 -3.22 -4.61
CA GLN A 61 -10.54 -3.06 -4.95
C GLN A 61 -10.74 -1.98 -6.01
N THR A 62 -10.03 -0.87 -5.92
CA THR A 62 -10.09 0.21 -6.90
C THR A 62 -9.59 -0.23 -8.27
N LEU A 63 -8.47 -0.96 -8.32
CA LEU A 63 -7.92 -1.46 -9.59
C LEU A 63 -8.87 -2.45 -10.26
N LEU A 64 -9.49 -3.34 -9.48
CA LEU A 64 -10.48 -4.29 -10.01
C LEU A 64 -11.71 -3.57 -10.54
N TYR A 65 -12.25 -2.61 -9.79
CA TYR A 65 -13.38 -1.79 -10.23
C TYR A 65 -13.05 -1.01 -11.52
N ALA A 66 -11.89 -0.37 -11.58
CA ALA A 66 -11.43 0.37 -12.75
C ALA A 66 -11.27 -0.55 -13.97
N ALA A 67 -10.70 -1.75 -13.80
CA ALA A 67 -10.56 -2.73 -14.87
C ALA A 67 -11.93 -3.20 -15.38
N GLN A 68 -12.88 -3.47 -14.48
CA GLN A 68 -14.24 -3.90 -14.85
C GLN A 68 -15.01 -2.83 -15.63
N GLU A 69 -15.00 -1.58 -15.16
CA GLU A 69 -15.64 -0.47 -15.87
C GLU A 69 -14.94 -0.19 -17.20
N GLY A 70 -13.61 -0.27 -17.24
CA GLY A 70 -12.82 -0.20 -18.46
C GLY A 70 -13.25 -1.24 -19.49
N ALA A 71 -13.36 -2.50 -19.08
CA ALA A 71 -13.73 -3.60 -19.96
C ALA A 71 -15.19 -3.49 -20.44
N LYS A 72 -16.11 -3.03 -19.59
CA LYS A 72 -17.49 -2.72 -20.00
C LYS A 72 -17.54 -1.61 -21.05
N MET A 73 -16.81 -0.53 -20.85
CA MET A 73 -16.74 0.56 -21.83
C MET A 73 -16.15 0.06 -23.14
N ALA A 74 -15.01 -0.64 -23.06
CA ALA A 74 -14.32 -1.21 -24.21
C ALA A 74 -15.21 -2.17 -25.02
N SER A 75 -16.07 -2.96 -24.37
CA SER A 75 -16.98 -3.90 -25.06
C SER A 75 -18.08 -3.21 -25.89
N ARG A 76 -18.38 -1.94 -25.57
CA ARG A 76 -19.45 -1.15 -26.19
C ARG A 76 -18.93 -0.10 -27.17
N THR A 77 -17.64 0.21 -27.10
CA THR A 77 -17.02 1.20 -27.97
C THR A 77 -16.66 0.55 -29.31
N PRO A 78 -17.07 1.13 -30.46
CA PRO A 78 -16.62 0.65 -31.75
C PRO A 78 -15.16 1.06 -32.01
N ASN A 79 -14.48 0.37 -32.93
CA ASN A 79 -13.16 0.75 -33.44
C ASN A 79 -12.01 0.75 -32.40
N LEU A 80 -11.90 -0.31 -31.57
CA LEU A 80 -10.78 -0.46 -30.62
C LEU A 80 -9.40 -0.64 -31.28
N ASN A 81 -9.35 -0.87 -32.59
CA ASN A 81 -8.12 -0.87 -33.38
C ASN A 81 -7.42 0.50 -33.32
N ASP A 82 -8.18 1.59 -33.17
CA ASP A 82 -7.67 2.95 -33.12
C ASP A 82 -7.03 3.28 -31.75
N PRO A 83 -5.73 3.67 -31.71
CA PRO A 83 -5.06 4.05 -30.45
C PRO A 83 -5.69 5.26 -29.74
N ASP A 84 -6.33 6.18 -30.46
CA ASP A 84 -6.96 7.36 -29.86
C ASP A 84 -8.23 6.97 -29.10
N VAL A 85 -9.01 6.04 -29.65
CA VAL A 85 -10.19 5.45 -28.99
C VAL A 85 -9.79 4.72 -27.71
N ARG A 86 -8.69 3.96 -27.75
CA ARG A 86 -8.17 3.28 -26.55
C ARG A 86 -7.67 4.27 -25.50
N THR A 87 -6.99 5.34 -25.92
CA THR A 87 -6.54 6.41 -25.02
C THR A 87 -7.75 7.08 -24.35
N MET A 88 -8.82 7.35 -25.10
CA MET A 88 -10.07 7.89 -24.57
C MET A 88 -10.73 6.98 -23.52
N ILE A 89 -10.74 5.65 -23.73
CA ILE A 89 -11.28 4.70 -22.74
C ILE A 89 -10.39 4.69 -21.49
N LYS A 90 -9.07 4.62 -21.67
CA LYS A 90 -8.12 4.53 -20.55
C LYS A 90 -8.05 5.81 -19.73
N GLY A 91 -8.17 6.99 -20.33
CA GLY A 91 -7.86 8.25 -19.66
C GLY A 91 -6.38 8.64 -19.76
N PHE A 92 -5.54 7.74 -20.28
CA PHE A 92 -4.08 7.86 -20.26
C PHE A 92 -3.48 7.43 -21.59
N THR A 93 -2.44 8.16 -22.00
CA THR A 93 -1.58 7.78 -23.12
C THR A 93 -0.73 6.55 -22.77
N SER A 94 -0.10 5.92 -23.77
CA SER A 94 0.83 4.80 -23.55
C SER A 94 2.02 5.13 -22.63
N GLY A 95 2.38 6.43 -22.52
CA GLY A 95 3.41 6.92 -21.60
C GLY A 95 2.90 7.28 -20.21
N GLY A 96 1.66 6.91 -19.87
CA GLY A 96 1.04 7.18 -18.57
C GLY A 96 0.59 8.61 -18.34
N GLN A 97 0.71 9.50 -19.34
CA GLN A 97 0.23 10.88 -19.20
C GLN A 97 -1.30 10.92 -19.25
N GLN A 98 -1.92 11.65 -18.32
CA GLN A 98 -3.37 11.84 -18.33
C GLN A 98 -3.78 12.62 -19.58
N SER A 99 -4.66 12.04 -20.39
CA SER A 99 -5.17 12.64 -21.63
C SER A 99 -6.59 13.14 -21.47
N ASN A 100 -7.42 12.42 -20.73
CA ASN A 100 -8.83 12.73 -20.54
C ASN A 100 -9.38 12.16 -19.21
N SER A 101 -10.54 12.66 -18.79
CA SER A 101 -11.24 12.16 -17.61
C SER A 101 -12.12 10.96 -17.97
N SER A 102 -11.54 9.77 -18.00
CA SER A 102 -12.26 8.49 -18.15
C SER A 102 -12.75 7.94 -16.81
N LEU A 103 -13.63 6.94 -16.83
CA LEU A 103 -14.04 6.23 -15.61
C LEU A 103 -12.85 5.57 -14.90
N ILE A 104 -11.87 5.07 -15.67
CA ILE A 104 -10.62 4.52 -15.13
C ILE A 104 -9.83 5.62 -14.41
N SER A 105 -9.59 6.78 -15.05
CA SER A 105 -8.86 7.88 -14.43
C SER A 105 -9.57 8.44 -13.19
N ALA A 106 -10.90 8.47 -13.20
CA ALA A 106 -11.71 8.93 -12.06
C ALA A 106 -11.63 7.94 -10.90
N ALA A 107 -11.71 6.63 -11.19
CA ALA A 107 -11.55 5.59 -10.18
C ALA A 107 -10.15 5.66 -9.53
N LEU A 108 -9.09 5.74 -10.34
CA LEU A 108 -7.71 5.85 -9.84
C LEU A 108 -7.48 7.16 -9.06
N GLY A 109 -8.01 8.29 -9.56
CA GLY A 109 -7.91 9.59 -8.89
C GLY A 109 -8.64 9.62 -7.55
N SER A 110 -9.82 9.02 -7.45
CA SER A 110 -10.59 8.96 -6.19
C SER A 110 -9.87 8.19 -5.08
N ALA A 111 -9.02 7.22 -5.44
CA ALA A 111 -8.19 6.49 -4.51
C ALA A 111 -6.79 7.07 -4.33
N ASN A 112 -6.50 8.27 -4.86
CA ASN A 112 -5.21 8.95 -4.74
C ASN A 112 -4.05 8.10 -5.31
N LEU A 113 -4.28 7.47 -6.46
CA LEU A 113 -3.34 6.55 -7.10
C LEU A 113 -2.55 7.16 -8.26
N LEU A 114 -2.81 8.43 -8.59
CA LEU A 114 -2.10 9.18 -9.62
C LEU A 114 -0.89 9.92 -9.03
N SER A 115 0.02 10.38 -9.88
CA SER A 115 1.27 11.04 -9.46
C SER A 115 1.05 12.30 -8.62
N ASN A 116 -0.05 13.03 -8.83
CA ASN A 116 -0.48 14.16 -7.98
C ASN A 116 -1.79 13.86 -7.25
N GLY A 117 -2.06 12.57 -7.02
CA GLY A 117 -3.19 12.08 -6.28
C GLY A 117 -4.50 12.02 -7.02
N THR A 118 -5.32 13.07 -6.93
CA THR A 118 -6.65 13.12 -7.57
C THR A 118 -6.57 13.56 -9.04
N SER A 119 -5.45 14.15 -9.46
CA SER A 119 -5.14 14.48 -10.84
C SER A 119 -3.71 14.08 -11.17
N GLY A 120 -3.39 13.97 -12.45
CA GLY A 120 -2.04 13.72 -12.93
C GLY A 120 -1.85 12.35 -13.54
N ASN A 121 -0.60 12.00 -13.74
CA ASN A 121 -0.20 10.87 -14.55
C ASN A 121 -0.26 9.56 -13.77
N LEU A 122 -0.23 8.45 -14.48
CA LEU A 122 0.07 7.17 -13.87
C LEU A 122 1.45 7.24 -13.20
N PRO A 123 1.62 6.66 -12.00
CA PRO A 123 2.92 6.57 -11.37
C PRO A 123 3.87 5.74 -12.23
N GLU A 124 5.17 6.01 -12.10
CA GLU A 124 6.20 5.29 -12.86
C GLU A 124 6.12 3.78 -12.60
N GLY A 125 6.08 2.99 -13.68
CA GLY A 125 5.89 1.53 -13.62
C GLY A 125 4.43 1.07 -13.67
N ALA A 126 3.45 1.97 -13.59
CA ALA A 126 2.05 1.63 -13.85
C ALA A 126 1.75 1.60 -15.35
N LYS A 127 0.91 0.64 -15.77
CA LYS A 127 0.51 0.47 -17.18
C LYS A 127 -0.96 0.07 -17.25
N ILE A 128 -1.66 0.57 -18.27
CA ILE A 128 -3.04 0.19 -18.58
C ILE A 128 -3.09 -0.25 -20.03
N GLU A 129 -3.59 -1.46 -20.25
CA GLU A 129 -3.63 -2.09 -21.56
C GLU A 129 -5.04 -2.61 -21.86
N ILE A 130 -5.45 -2.43 -23.10
CA ILE A 130 -6.67 -3.02 -23.66
C ILE A 130 -6.25 -4.15 -24.60
N LEU A 131 -6.50 -5.38 -24.19
CA LEU A 131 -6.18 -6.59 -24.93
C LEU A 131 -7.36 -6.99 -25.84
N PRO A 132 -7.09 -7.56 -27.03
CA PRO A 132 -5.77 -7.99 -27.53
C PRO A 132 -4.91 -6.89 -28.18
N TRP A 133 -5.44 -5.69 -28.40
CA TRP A 133 -4.79 -4.65 -29.22
C TRP A 133 -3.49 -4.08 -28.66
N GLU A 134 -3.33 -4.08 -27.34
CA GLU A 134 -2.15 -3.54 -26.66
C GLU A 134 -1.30 -4.65 -26.01
N SER A 135 -1.36 -5.85 -26.57
CA SER A 135 -0.57 -6.98 -26.09
C SER A 135 0.92 -6.67 -26.15
N ASP A 136 1.63 -7.06 -25.08
CA ASP A 136 3.09 -7.05 -25.02
C ASP A 136 3.71 -8.38 -25.51
N GLY A 137 2.88 -9.26 -26.09
CA GLY A 137 3.28 -10.61 -26.52
C GLY A 137 3.52 -11.58 -25.36
N SER A 138 3.16 -11.20 -24.13
CA SER A 138 3.27 -12.11 -22.98
C SER A 138 2.29 -13.26 -23.10
N SER A 139 2.65 -14.45 -22.58
CA SER A 139 1.80 -15.64 -22.61
C SER A 139 0.43 -15.45 -21.94
N ALA A 140 0.30 -14.44 -21.08
CA ALA A 140 -0.94 -14.05 -20.44
C ALA A 140 -1.93 -13.37 -21.42
N ASP A 141 -1.44 -12.75 -22.49
CA ASP A 141 -2.27 -12.09 -23.51
C ASP A 141 -2.80 -13.09 -24.54
N LEU A 142 -2.12 -14.23 -24.70
CA LEU A 142 -2.50 -15.31 -25.63
C LEU A 142 -3.70 -16.14 -25.16
N LEU A 143 -4.22 -15.88 -23.95
CA LEU A 143 -5.34 -16.59 -23.35
C LEU A 143 -6.68 -15.84 -23.48
N VAL A 144 -6.72 -14.68 -24.13
CA VAL A 144 -7.95 -13.91 -24.34
C VAL A 144 -8.83 -14.64 -25.37
N PRO A 145 -10.02 -15.16 -25.00
CA PRO A 145 -10.89 -15.85 -25.95
C PRO A 145 -11.32 -14.91 -27.08
N ALA A 146 -11.47 -15.46 -28.29
CA ALA A 146 -11.95 -14.69 -29.43
C ALA A 146 -13.31 -14.03 -29.12
N GLY A 147 -13.47 -12.77 -29.51
CA GLY A 147 -14.68 -11.99 -29.22
C GLY A 147 -14.76 -11.41 -27.81
N THR A 148 -13.67 -11.47 -27.02
CA THR A 148 -13.60 -10.79 -25.73
C THR A 148 -12.61 -9.63 -25.77
N VAL A 149 -12.93 -8.58 -25.01
CA VAL A 149 -12.01 -7.50 -24.69
C VAL A 149 -11.61 -7.61 -23.23
N GLN A 150 -10.33 -7.39 -22.95
CA GLN A 150 -9.81 -7.44 -21.59
C GLN A 150 -9.06 -6.15 -21.28
N VAL A 151 -9.32 -5.59 -20.10
CA VAL A 151 -8.56 -4.45 -19.57
C VAL A 151 -7.65 -4.94 -18.46
N ARG A 152 -6.36 -4.69 -18.63
CA ARG A 152 -5.29 -5.02 -17.70
C ARG A 152 -4.73 -3.74 -17.10
N ILE A 153 -4.67 -3.67 -15.78
CA ILE A 153 -4.06 -2.57 -15.05
C ILE A 153 -2.94 -3.14 -14.19
N ASP A 154 -1.72 -2.73 -14.49
CA ASP A 154 -0.54 -2.98 -13.69
C ASP A 154 -0.22 -1.74 -12.86
N TYR A 155 -0.12 -1.93 -11.55
CA TYR A 155 0.12 -0.85 -10.61
C TYR A 155 1.25 -1.19 -9.63
N PRO A 156 2.27 -0.35 -9.49
CA PRO A 156 3.35 -0.57 -8.54
C PRO A 156 2.88 -0.21 -7.13
N PHE A 157 2.91 -1.18 -6.22
CA PHE A 157 2.65 -0.92 -4.81
C PHE A 157 3.90 -0.31 -4.15
N GLY A 158 3.85 0.99 -3.87
CA GLY A 158 4.85 1.68 -3.06
C GLY A 158 4.51 1.62 -1.57
N LEU A 159 5.47 1.31 -0.70
CA LEU A 159 5.29 1.42 0.75
C LEU A 159 5.19 2.90 1.19
N LEU A 160 4.40 3.17 2.24
CA LEU A 160 4.24 4.51 2.83
C LEU A 160 5.55 5.07 3.40
N ALA A 161 6.42 4.19 3.89
CA ALA A 161 7.77 4.52 4.32
C ALA A 161 8.74 3.71 3.46
N ASN A 162 9.57 4.41 2.70
CA ASN A 162 10.64 3.80 1.93
C ASN A 162 11.98 4.38 2.42
N PRO A 163 12.94 3.54 2.86
CA PRO A 163 14.27 4.02 3.22
C PRO A 163 15.08 4.52 2.02
N PHE A 164 14.62 4.29 0.78
CA PHE A 164 15.34 4.63 -0.45
C PHE A 164 14.78 5.89 -1.12
N LYS A 165 15.67 6.74 -1.66
CA LYS A 165 15.32 7.98 -2.38
C LYS A 165 14.50 7.66 -3.64
N SER A 166 13.66 8.60 -4.09
CA SER A 166 12.73 8.46 -5.24
C SER A 166 13.33 7.79 -6.48
N ASN A 167 14.58 8.09 -6.82
CA ASN A 167 15.25 7.59 -8.03
C ASN A 167 15.66 6.10 -7.91
N ALA A 168 15.75 5.58 -6.69
CA ALA A 168 16.01 4.17 -6.40
C ALA A 168 14.73 3.32 -6.46
N ILE A 169 13.55 3.97 -6.49
CA ILE A 169 12.24 3.31 -6.64
C ILE A 169 12.08 2.77 -8.05
N ALA A 170 12.47 3.55 -9.06
CA ALA A 170 12.46 3.15 -10.47
C ALA A 170 13.52 2.11 -10.84
N ALA A 171 14.56 1.97 -10.00
CA ALA A 171 15.63 1.02 -10.23
C ALA A 171 15.24 -0.37 -9.73
N GLN A 172 15.38 -1.39 -10.57
CA GLN A 172 15.20 -2.81 -10.23
C GLN A 172 16.20 -3.32 -9.17
N SER A 173 17.19 -2.48 -8.80
CA SER A 173 18.18 -2.77 -7.77
C SER A 173 18.57 -1.52 -7.01
N VAL A 174 18.65 -1.61 -5.67
CA VAL A 174 19.22 -0.57 -4.82
C VAL A 174 20.60 -1.00 -4.33
N GLY A 175 21.60 -0.18 -4.61
CA GLY A 175 22.96 -0.37 -4.13
C GLY A 175 23.16 0.25 -2.75
N VAL A 176 23.55 -0.54 -1.76
CA VAL A 176 24.03 -0.03 -0.47
C VAL A 176 25.55 -0.07 -0.46
N ALA A 177 26.17 1.11 -0.43
CA ALA A 177 27.61 1.26 -0.25
C ALA A 177 27.96 1.14 1.23
N MET A 178 28.97 0.34 1.55
CA MET A 178 29.44 0.16 2.93
C MET A 178 30.54 1.15 3.35
N THR A 179 30.94 2.05 2.45
CA THR A 179 31.91 3.10 2.72
C THR A 179 31.29 4.48 2.57
N ALA A 180 31.64 5.40 3.49
CA ALA A 180 31.08 6.75 3.56
C ALA A 180 31.46 7.64 2.36
N ASP A 181 32.49 7.25 1.60
CA ASP A 181 32.98 7.92 0.40
C ASP A 181 32.33 7.41 -0.90
N GLY A 182 31.48 6.38 -0.82
CA GLY A 182 30.83 5.76 -1.97
C GLY A 182 31.78 4.99 -2.90
N SER A 183 33.05 4.76 -2.51
CA SER A 183 34.09 4.21 -3.39
C SER A 183 34.15 2.67 -3.47
N GLY A 184 33.20 1.94 -2.85
CA GLY A 184 33.13 0.48 -2.87
C GLY A 184 32.10 -0.08 -3.87
N ARG A 185 32.27 -1.34 -4.32
CA ARG A 185 31.22 -2.06 -5.08
C ARG A 185 30.00 -2.20 -4.17
N PRO A 186 28.86 -1.53 -4.46
CA PRO A 186 27.71 -1.58 -3.58
C PRO A 186 27.08 -2.96 -3.60
N VAL A 187 26.57 -3.41 -2.45
CA VAL A 187 25.74 -4.62 -2.39
C VAL A 187 24.40 -4.25 -3.02
N GLN A 188 24.08 -4.92 -4.13
CA GLN A 188 22.84 -4.71 -4.87
C GLN A 188 21.73 -5.56 -4.26
N PHE A 189 20.66 -4.91 -3.83
CA PHE A 189 19.43 -5.57 -3.44
C PHE A 189 18.44 -5.47 -4.59
N HIS A 190 17.83 -6.58 -4.98
CA HIS A 190 16.72 -6.53 -5.93
C HIS A 190 15.57 -5.75 -5.30
N ASN A 191 15.21 -4.66 -5.95
CA ASN A 191 14.00 -3.92 -5.66
C ASN A 191 12.90 -4.52 -6.54
N PHE A 192 12.32 -5.61 -6.08
CA PHE A 192 11.07 -6.07 -6.69
C PHE A 192 9.98 -5.09 -6.25
N MET A 193 9.56 -4.22 -7.17
CA MET A 193 8.26 -3.58 -6.99
C MET A 193 7.24 -4.71 -6.85
N ILE A 194 6.51 -4.73 -5.73
CA ILE A 194 5.32 -5.57 -5.63
C ILE A 194 4.32 -4.94 -6.60
N SER A 195 4.23 -5.47 -7.81
CA SER A 195 3.26 -5.01 -8.80
C SER A 195 1.94 -5.74 -8.59
N GLN A 196 0.87 -4.96 -8.51
CA GLN A 196 -0.48 -5.50 -8.52
C GLN A 196 -1.03 -5.47 -9.95
N ARG A 197 -1.51 -6.62 -10.40
CA ARG A 197 -2.21 -6.76 -11.68
C ARG A 197 -3.69 -7.00 -11.44
N ALA A 198 -4.53 -6.11 -11.94
CA ALA A 198 -5.97 -6.31 -12.02
C ALA A 198 -6.37 -6.55 -13.47
N THR A 199 -7.29 -7.48 -13.69
CA THR A 199 -7.70 -7.84 -15.05
C THR A 199 -9.18 -8.19 -15.07
N ALA A 200 -9.90 -7.63 -16.03
CA ALA A 200 -11.32 -7.90 -16.25
C ALA A 200 -11.59 -8.06 -17.74
N ALA A 201 -12.44 -9.02 -18.10
CA ALA A 201 -12.82 -9.30 -19.48
C ALA A 201 -14.33 -9.17 -19.67
N TRP A 202 -14.74 -8.73 -20.86
CA TRP A 202 -16.13 -8.64 -21.30
C TRP A 202 -16.24 -9.13 -22.75
N GLU A 203 -17.37 -9.75 -23.06
CA GLU A 203 -17.70 -10.15 -24.43
C GLU A 203 -18.05 -8.91 -25.27
N ILE A 204 -17.60 -8.89 -26.52
CA ILE A 204 -17.86 -7.82 -27.47
C ILE A 204 -19.10 -8.19 -28.27
N TYR A 205 -20.09 -7.29 -28.30
CA TYR A 205 -21.35 -7.53 -29.03
C TYR A 205 -21.20 -7.41 -30.56
N GLN A 206 -20.10 -6.86 -31.06
CA GLN A 206 -19.89 -6.63 -32.49
C GLN A 206 -18.86 -7.61 -33.08
N ASN A 207 -19.28 -8.24 -34.18
CA ASN A 207 -18.47 -9.15 -34.99
C ASN A 207 -17.14 -8.48 -35.41
N PRO A 208 -15.97 -9.08 -35.12
CA PRO A 208 -14.71 -8.61 -35.68
C PRO A 208 -14.70 -8.94 -37.18
N ASN A 209 -15.08 -7.94 -38.00
CA ASN A 209 -14.75 -7.94 -39.43
C ASN A 209 -13.39 -7.29 -39.63
#